data_AF-A0A1C6IY13-F1
#
_entry.id   AF-A0A1C6IY13-F1
#
_cell.length_a   1.000
_cell.length_b   1.000
_cell.length_c   1.000
_cell.angle_alpha   90.00
_cell.angle_beta   90.00
_cell.angle_gamma   90.00
#
_symmetry.space_group_name_H-M   'P 1'
#
loop_
_entity.id
_entity.type
_entity.pdbx_description
1 polymer ?
#
loop_
_entity_poly.entity_id
_entity_poly.type
_entity_poly.pdbx_seq_one_letter_code
_entity_poly.pdbx_strand_id
1 'polypeptide(L)'
;MRENLDEQLRRAFAPIEAEEPMRQQAVRAVRAAAPAKHRRHKLRLAFGCLVLALVVLAGGGWYRYLDPSARVVVQADVPVELAVNRADRVIAVQADGSSELLTDLDLKGKEVGEACSLLYAALAERGQQPQVTVHCNDSQRRQQLQRRCGQGKASASQGSAAAQPQGSQSSAQQGREQSCISSGGCGQKTQIERRQGHAWQEE
;
A
#
# COMPACT_ATOMS: atom_id res chain seq x y z
N MET A 1 -45.10 4.42 82.04
CA MET A 1 -44.61 3.67 80.87
C MET A 1 -45.07 4.39 79.62
N ARG A 2 -44.18 5.12 78.94
CA ARG A 2 -44.43 5.62 77.58
C ARG A 2 -43.64 4.70 76.67
N GLU A 3 -44.32 3.80 75.97
CA GLU A 3 -43.68 3.06 74.87
C GLU A 3 -43.13 4.08 73.87
N ASN A 4 -41.91 3.84 73.41
CA ASN A 4 -41.21 4.75 72.53
C ASN A 4 -41.92 4.75 71.16
N LEU A 5 -42.22 5.92 70.61
CA LEU A 5 -42.91 6.07 69.32
C LEU A 5 -42.18 5.30 68.21
N ASP A 6 -40.85 5.19 68.32
CA ASP A 6 -40.01 4.42 67.40
C ASP A 6 -40.35 2.92 67.44
N GLU A 7 -40.64 2.36 68.62
CA GLU A 7 -41.04 0.96 68.76
C GLU A 7 -42.45 0.72 68.20
N GLN A 8 -43.37 1.67 68.36
CA GLN A 8 -44.70 1.58 67.77
C GLN A 8 -44.65 1.66 66.24
N LEU A 9 -43.84 2.57 65.68
CA LEU A 9 -43.59 2.59 64.24
C LEU A 9 -42.96 1.27 63.76
N ARG A 10 -41.92 0.79 64.45
CA ARG A 10 -41.25 -0.46 64.05
C ARG A 10 -42.19 -1.67 64.09
N ARG A 11 -43.10 -1.73 65.07
CA ARG A 11 -44.12 -2.79 65.17
C ARG A 11 -45.21 -2.67 64.11
N ALA A 12 -45.61 -1.45 63.74
CA ALA A 12 -46.63 -1.22 62.72
C ALA A 12 -46.12 -1.52 61.29
N PHE A 13 -44.83 -1.31 61.03
CA PHE A 13 -44.22 -1.55 59.73
C PHE A 13 -43.52 -2.92 59.60
N ALA A 14 -43.23 -3.62 60.70
CA ALA A 14 -42.68 -4.99 60.66
C ALA A 14 -43.52 -6.01 59.86
N PRO A 15 -44.86 -5.94 59.86
CA PRO A 15 -45.69 -6.80 59.01
C PRO A 15 -45.80 -6.32 57.54
N ILE A 16 -45.36 -5.10 57.24
CA ILE A 16 -45.51 -4.44 55.92
C ILE A 16 -44.21 -4.54 55.10
N GLU A 17 -43.16 -5.15 55.64
CA GLU A 17 -42.00 -5.57 54.87
C GLU A 17 -42.44 -6.70 53.93
N ALA A 18 -42.99 -6.30 52.78
CA ALA A 18 -43.57 -7.16 51.78
C ALA A 18 -42.59 -8.28 51.47
N GLU A 19 -43.03 -9.50 51.76
CA GLU A 19 -42.31 -10.74 51.61
C GLU A 19 -41.40 -10.69 50.37
N GLU A 20 -40.10 -10.94 50.55
CA GLU A 20 -39.10 -11.05 49.48
C GLU A 20 -39.60 -11.71 48.17
N PRO A 21 -40.44 -12.77 48.18
CA PRO A 21 -41.05 -13.30 46.95
C PRO A 21 -41.92 -12.29 46.18
N MET A 22 -42.69 -11.43 46.84
CA MET A 22 -43.53 -10.40 46.20
C MET A 22 -42.67 -9.29 45.57
N ARG A 23 -41.56 -8.93 46.24
CA ARG A 23 -40.57 -7.99 45.69
C ARG A 23 -39.88 -8.58 44.45
N GLN A 24 -39.51 -9.85 44.48
CA GLN A 24 -38.91 -10.55 43.35
C GLN A 24 -39.90 -10.70 42.17
N GLN A 25 -41.17 -10.99 42.46
CA GLN A 25 -42.22 -11.03 41.44
C GLN A 25 -42.49 -9.66 40.82
N ALA A 26 -42.53 -8.59 41.63
CA ALA A 26 -42.68 -7.22 41.14
C ALA A 26 -41.50 -6.82 40.25
N VAL A 27 -40.25 -7.13 40.64
CA VAL A 27 -39.06 -6.87 39.82
C VAL A 27 -39.09 -7.65 38.50
N ARG A 28 -39.54 -8.91 38.53
CA ARG A 28 -39.69 -9.72 37.31
C ARG A 28 -40.79 -9.17 36.39
N ALA A 29 -41.93 -8.76 36.95
CA ALA A 29 -43.02 -8.17 36.19
C ALA A 29 -42.62 -6.84 35.54
N VAL A 30 -41.90 -5.97 36.26
CA VAL A 30 -41.37 -4.70 35.72
C VAL A 30 -40.32 -4.95 34.63
N ARG A 31 -39.43 -5.95 34.80
CA ARG A 31 -38.46 -6.32 33.76
C ARG A 31 -39.12 -6.95 32.53
N ALA A 32 -40.18 -7.72 32.71
CA ALA A 32 -40.96 -8.31 31.61
C ALA A 32 -41.81 -7.26 30.88
N ALA A 33 -42.31 -6.26 31.60
CA ALA A 33 -43.03 -5.10 31.06
C ALA A 33 -42.10 -4.04 30.45
N ALA A 34 -40.78 -4.18 30.62
CA ALA A 34 -39.82 -3.25 30.03
C ALA A 34 -39.99 -3.25 28.49
N PRO A 35 -40.18 -2.07 27.86
CA PRO A 35 -40.60 -2.00 26.47
C PRO A 35 -39.51 -2.55 25.55
N ALA A 36 -39.75 -3.74 24.98
CA ALA A 36 -38.88 -4.38 23.99
C ALA A 36 -38.58 -3.46 22.78
N LYS A 37 -39.50 -2.51 22.49
CA LYS A 37 -39.37 -1.48 21.45
C LYS A 37 -38.13 -0.60 21.64
N HIS A 38 -37.81 -0.25 22.88
CA HIS A 38 -36.66 0.59 23.21
C HIS A 38 -35.34 -0.17 23.06
N ARG A 39 -35.32 -1.46 23.41
CA ARG A 39 -34.17 -2.36 23.22
C ARG A 39 -33.89 -2.62 21.74
N ARG A 40 -34.93 -2.83 20.92
CA ARG A 40 -34.83 -2.99 19.46
C ARG A 40 -34.32 -1.72 18.77
N HIS A 41 -34.73 -0.54 19.23
CA HIS A 41 -34.23 0.74 18.70
C HIS A 41 -32.74 0.95 19.00
N LYS A 42 -32.30 0.65 20.23
CA LYS A 42 -30.88 0.71 20.62
C LYS A 42 -30.02 -0.26 19.81
N LEU A 43 -30.52 -1.48 19.54
CA LEU A 43 -29.83 -2.44 18.68
C LEU A 43 -29.74 -1.95 17.23
N ARG A 44 -30.81 -1.40 16.65
CA ARG A 44 -30.78 -0.82 15.30
C ARG A 44 -29.81 0.34 15.17
N LEU A 45 -29.75 1.22 16.17
CA LEU A 45 -28.75 2.29 16.24
C LEU A 45 -27.33 1.73 16.31
N ALA A 46 -27.08 0.74 17.17
CA ALA A 46 -25.78 0.10 17.28
C ALA A 46 -25.33 -0.56 15.96
N PHE A 47 -26.23 -1.27 15.29
CA PHE A 47 -25.98 -1.83 13.95
C PHE A 47 -25.74 -0.74 12.90
N GLY A 48 -26.53 0.35 12.93
CA GLY A 48 -26.34 1.50 12.03
C GLY A 48 -24.97 2.15 12.20
N CYS A 49 -24.53 2.38 13.44
CA CYS A 49 -23.19 2.90 13.73
C CYS A 49 -22.08 1.95 13.29
N LEU A 50 -22.27 0.64 13.48
CA LEU A 50 -21.30 -0.37 13.03
C LEU A 50 -21.15 -0.36 11.50
N VAL A 51 -22.27 -0.36 10.77
CA VAL A 51 -22.26 -0.31 9.30
C VAL A 51 -21.63 0.99 8.82
N LEU A 52 -21.98 2.14 9.42
CA LEU A 52 -21.37 3.42 9.09
C LEU A 52 -19.86 3.41 9.34
N ALA A 53 -19.41 2.87 10.47
CA ALA A 53 -17.99 2.73 10.78
C ALA A 53 -17.28 1.84 9.74
N LEU A 54 -17.89 0.72 9.34
CA LEU A 54 -17.33 -0.13 8.29
C LEU A 54 -17.27 0.58 6.93
N VAL A 55 -18.29 1.34 6.56
CA VAL A 55 -18.31 2.12 5.31
C VAL A 55 -17.25 3.22 5.33
N VAL A 56 -17.07 3.92 6.46
CA VAL A 56 -16.05 4.97 6.60
C VAL A 56 -14.65 4.36 6.57
N LEU A 57 -14.41 3.25 7.26
CA LEU A 57 -13.11 2.57 7.26
C LEU A 57 -12.78 1.95 5.90
N ALA A 58 -13.75 1.28 5.27
CA ALA A 58 -13.57 0.66 3.96
C ALA A 58 -13.46 1.71 2.84
N GLY A 59 -14.38 2.67 2.80
CA GLY A 59 -14.40 3.73 1.79
C GLY A 59 -13.25 4.72 1.94
N GLY A 60 -12.95 5.13 3.18
CA GLY A 60 -11.83 6.02 3.47
C GLY A 60 -10.47 5.37 3.19
N GLY A 61 -10.32 4.08 3.51
CA GLY A 61 -9.15 3.30 3.13
C GLY A 61 -9.01 3.16 1.61
N TRP A 62 -10.10 2.80 0.92
CA TRP A 62 -10.14 2.61 -0.53
C TRP A 62 -9.77 3.86 -1.31
N TYR A 63 -10.29 5.03 -0.90
CA TYR A 63 -10.00 6.29 -1.58
C TYR A 63 -8.50 6.65 -1.57
N ARG A 64 -7.78 6.28 -0.50
CA ARG A 64 -6.31 6.48 -0.43
C ARG A 64 -5.53 5.59 -1.40
N TYR A 65 -6.14 4.58 -1.99
CA TYR A 65 -5.52 3.77 -3.05
C TYR A 65 -5.74 4.34 -4.45
N LEU A 66 -6.54 5.39 -4.62
CA LEU A 66 -6.73 6.05 -5.92
C LEU A 66 -5.78 7.24 -6.13
N ASP A 67 -5.09 7.68 -5.07
CA ASP A 67 -4.18 8.82 -5.08
C ASP A 67 -2.79 8.42 -5.63
N PRO A 68 -2.19 9.16 -6.60
CA PRO A 68 -0.83 8.91 -7.08
C PRO A 68 0.18 9.02 -5.93
N SER A 69 0.86 7.91 -5.64
CA SER A 69 1.83 7.82 -4.54
C SER A 69 3.29 7.85 -5.00
N ALA A 70 3.54 7.53 -6.26
CA ALA A 70 4.86 7.53 -6.88
C ALA A 70 4.76 7.81 -8.37
N ARG A 71 5.82 8.40 -8.94
CA ARG A 71 5.98 8.65 -10.37
C ARG A 71 7.18 7.85 -10.86
N VAL A 72 6.97 6.98 -11.85
CA VAL A 72 8.01 6.17 -12.47
C VAL A 72 8.25 6.72 -13.87
N VAL A 73 9.41 7.30 -14.08
CA VAL A 73 9.82 7.87 -15.37
C VAL A 73 10.69 6.84 -16.07
N VAL A 74 10.30 6.51 -17.30
CA VAL A 74 11.06 5.62 -18.17
C VAL A 74 11.67 6.48 -19.27
N GLN A 75 13.00 6.58 -19.27
CA GLN A 75 13.76 7.32 -20.25
C GLN A 75 13.83 6.50 -21.53
N ALA A 76 13.09 6.96 -22.55
CA ALA A 76 13.14 6.52 -23.94
C ALA A 76 13.32 7.76 -24.83
N ASP A 77 13.22 7.60 -26.16
CA ASP A 77 13.26 8.74 -27.11
C ASP A 77 12.26 9.85 -26.75
N VAL A 78 11.07 9.44 -26.29
CA VAL A 78 10.13 10.31 -25.58
C VAL A 78 9.97 9.76 -24.15
N PRO A 79 10.26 10.53 -23.10
CA PRO A 79 10.13 10.07 -21.73
C PRO A 79 8.67 9.73 -21.42
N VAL A 80 8.46 8.56 -20.83
CA VAL A 80 7.12 8.10 -20.41
C VAL A 80 7.05 8.14 -18.89
N GLU A 81 6.09 8.88 -18.36
CA GLU A 81 5.79 8.98 -16.95
C GLU A 81 4.59 8.10 -16.58
N LEU A 82 4.81 7.18 -15.64
CA LEU A 82 3.79 6.32 -15.06
C LEU A 82 3.46 6.81 -13.65
N ALA A 83 2.21 7.22 -13.43
CA ALA A 83 1.71 7.52 -12.09
C ALA A 83 1.20 6.24 -11.43
N VAL A 84 1.74 5.91 -10.27
CA VAL A 84 1.50 4.65 -9.58
C VAL A 84 0.85 4.90 -8.22
N ASN A 85 -0.22 4.16 -7.94
CA ASN A 85 -0.95 4.27 -6.69
C ASN A 85 -0.31 3.47 -5.55
N ARG A 86 -0.92 3.52 -4.36
CA ARG A 86 -0.43 2.80 -3.18
C ARG A 86 -0.45 1.27 -3.30
N ALA A 87 -1.25 0.71 -4.20
CA ALA A 87 -1.28 -0.72 -4.52
C ALA A 87 -0.29 -1.10 -5.63
N ASP A 88 0.60 -0.19 -6.02
CA ASP A 88 1.58 -0.35 -7.09
C ASP A 88 0.97 -0.64 -8.47
N ARG A 89 -0.23 -0.11 -8.71
CA ARG A 89 -0.89 -0.13 -10.02
C ARG A 89 -0.78 1.21 -10.70
N VAL A 90 -0.62 1.18 -12.02
CA VAL A 90 -0.58 2.36 -12.86
C VAL A 90 -1.98 2.97 -12.93
N ILE A 91 -2.13 4.23 -12.54
CA ILE A 91 -3.42 4.95 -12.57
C ILE A 91 -3.46 6.01 -13.67
N ALA A 92 -2.31 6.51 -14.10
CA ALA A 92 -2.18 7.41 -15.22
C ALA A 92 -0.85 7.18 -15.95
N VAL A 93 -0.85 7.48 -17.23
CA VAL A 93 0.31 7.42 -18.10
C VAL A 93 0.37 8.74 -18.86
N GLN A 94 1.52 9.39 -18.82
CA GLN A 94 1.81 10.59 -19.61
C GLN A 94 3.08 10.36 -20.41
N ALA A 95 3.14 10.91 -21.60
CA ALA A 95 4.37 11.09 -22.36
C ALA A 95 4.41 12.54 -22.82
N ASP A 96 5.61 13.11 -22.87
CA ASP A 96 5.81 14.45 -23.40
C ASP A 96 5.67 14.40 -24.93
N GLY A 97 4.43 14.39 -25.43
CA GLY A 97 4.07 14.30 -26.83
C GLY A 97 3.20 13.07 -27.18
N SER A 98 2.79 12.98 -28.44
CA SER A 98 2.05 11.82 -28.97
C SER A 98 3.02 10.66 -29.21
N SER A 99 3.24 9.82 -28.20
CA SER A 99 4.00 8.58 -28.38
C SER A 99 3.09 7.51 -29.00
N GLU A 100 3.36 7.15 -30.26
CA GLU A 100 2.68 6.05 -30.96
C GLU A 100 2.77 4.74 -30.15
N LEU A 101 3.85 4.56 -29.38
CA LEU A 101 4.07 3.43 -28.47
C LEU A 101 2.94 3.27 -27.43
N LEU A 102 2.38 4.38 -26.94
CA LEU A 102 1.33 4.37 -25.91
C LEU A 102 -0.07 4.15 -26.50
N THR A 103 -0.22 4.28 -27.82
CA THR A 103 -1.52 4.09 -28.48
C THR A 103 -1.89 2.61 -28.50
N ASP A 104 -0.91 1.73 -28.70
CA ASP A 104 -1.11 0.28 -28.77
C ASP A 104 -0.94 -0.42 -27.40
N LEU A 105 -0.43 0.27 -26.38
CA LEU A 105 -0.04 -0.34 -25.12
C LEU A 105 -0.97 0.05 -23.96
N ASP A 106 -1.86 -0.85 -23.57
CA ASP A 106 -2.72 -0.65 -22.39
C ASP A 106 -1.94 -0.89 -21.09
N LEU A 107 -1.44 0.20 -20.50
CA LEU A 107 -0.67 0.17 -19.27
C LEU A 107 -1.52 0.49 -18.02
N LYS A 108 -2.72 1.05 -18.18
CA LYS A 108 -3.53 1.53 -17.05
C LYS A 108 -4.15 0.36 -16.29
N GLY A 109 -4.12 0.41 -14.96
CA GLY A 109 -4.62 -0.63 -14.07
C GLY A 109 -3.67 -1.82 -13.86
N LYS A 110 -2.63 -1.95 -14.70
CA LYS A 110 -1.59 -2.98 -14.56
C LYS A 110 -0.69 -2.71 -13.37
N GLU A 111 -0.10 -3.78 -12.85
CA GLU A 111 0.95 -3.69 -11.85
C GLU A 111 2.20 -3.01 -12.44
N VAL A 112 2.90 -2.19 -11.67
CA VAL A 112 4.10 -1.48 -12.13
C VAL A 112 5.17 -2.38 -12.73
N GLY A 113 5.39 -3.58 -12.18
CA GLY A 113 6.36 -4.54 -12.71
C GLY A 113 5.95 -5.09 -14.09
N GLU A 114 4.67 -5.43 -14.24
CA GLU A 114 4.07 -5.88 -15.50
C GLU A 114 4.10 -4.75 -16.54
N ALA A 115 3.67 -3.54 -16.17
CA ALA A 115 3.70 -2.36 -17.02
C ALA A 115 5.14 -2.05 -17.49
N CYS A 116 6.11 -2.10 -16.58
CA CYS A 116 7.53 -1.98 -16.91
C CYS A 116 7.95 -3.08 -17.90
N SER A 117 7.57 -4.35 -17.69
CA SER A 117 7.94 -5.46 -18.59
C SER A 117 7.38 -5.30 -20.01
N LEU A 118 6.12 -4.88 -20.14
CA LEU A 118 5.47 -4.62 -21.43
C LEU A 118 6.12 -3.45 -22.15
N LEU A 119 6.43 -2.39 -21.40
CA LEU A 119 7.10 -1.21 -21.95
C LEU A 119 8.53 -1.54 -22.40
N TYR A 120 9.27 -2.36 -21.64
CA TYR A 120 10.59 -2.86 -22.05
C TYR A 120 10.51 -3.70 -23.32
N ALA A 121 9.52 -4.59 -23.45
CA ALA A 121 9.34 -5.40 -24.64
C ALA A 121 9.06 -4.54 -25.87
N ALA A 122 8.12 -3.59 -25.78
CA ALA A 122 7.77 -2.69 -26.88
C ALA A 122 8.95 -1.78 -27.29
N LEU A 123 9.76 -1.33 -26.33
CA LEU A 123 10.95 -0.53 -26.61
C LEU A 123 12.11 -1.36 -27.17
N ALA A 124 12.23 -2.63 -26.78
CA ALA A 124 13.22 -3.56 -27.32
C ALA A 124 12.98 -3.87 -28.80
N GLU A 125 11.72 -4.01 -29.24
CA GLU A 125 11.35 -4.15 -30.66
C GLU A 125 11.82 -2.95 -31.49
N ARG A 126 11.90 -1.76 -30.87
CA ARG A 126 12.41 -0.53 -31.47
C ARG A 126 13.92 -0.33 -31.29
N GLY A 127 14.62 -1.31 -30.70
CA GLY A 127 16.07 -1.26 -30.45
C GLY A 127 16.49 -0.29 -29.34
N GLN A 128 15.57 0.17 -28.49
CA GLN A 128 15.85 1.11 -27.41
C GLN A 128 16.10 0.38 -26.09
N GLN A 129 17.10 0.85 -25.33
CA GLN A 129 17.37 0.37 -23.97
C GLN A 129 16.95 1.42 -22.94
N PRO A 130 15.71 1.37 -22.45
CA PRO A 130 15.24 2.41 -21.54
C PRO A 130 15.83 2.27 -20.13
N GLN A 131 16.09 3.42 -19.50
CA GLN A 131 16.45 3.53 -18.10
C GLN A 131 15.23 3.94 -17.28
N VAL A 132 15.04 3.34 -16.11
CA VAL A 132 13.92 3.67 -15.22
C VAL A 132 14.42 4.49 -14.03
N THR A 133 13.77 5.62 -13.80
CA THR A 133 13.98 6.51 -12.66
C THR A 133 12.69 6.61 -11.87
N VAL A 134 12.75 6.40 -10.56
CA VAL A 134 11.56 6.43 -9.68
C VAL A 134 11.61 7.67 -8.80
N HIS A 135 10.58 8.51 -8.91
CA HIS A 135 10.36 9.69 -8.09
C HIS A 135 9.27 9.39 -7.04
N CYS A 136 9.68 9.34 -5.78
CA CYS A 136 8.78 9.24 -4.63
C CYS A 136 9.49 9.76 -3.38
N ASN A 137 8.74 10.21 -2.37
CA ASN A 137 9.33 10.77 -1.14
C ASN A 137 9.85 9.67 -0.19
N ASP A 138 9.32 8.45 -0.29
CA ASP A 138 9.69 7.30 0.54
C ASP A 138 10.86 6.52 -0.10
N SER A 139 11.97 6.40 0.61
CA SER A 139 13.18 5.72 0.12
C SER A 139 13.04 4.20 0.03
N GLN A 140 12.35 3.56 0.99
CA GLN A 140 12.11 2.12 0.98
C GLN A 140 11.20 1.75 -0.18
N ARG A 141 10.15 2.55 -0.39
CA ARG A 141 9.24 2.38 -1.53
C ARG A 141 9.94 2.61 -2.86
N ARG A 142 10.82 3.62 -2.95
CA ARG A 142 11.64 3.87 -4.15
C ARG A 142 12.44 2.63 -4.56
N GLN A 143 13.12 2.02 -3.58
CA GLN A 143 13.94 0.84 -3.83
C GLN A 143 13.08 -0.37 -4.23
N GLN A 144 11.91 -0.54 -3.62
CA GLN A 144 10.96 -1.60 -3.99
C GLN A 144 10.48 -1.46 -5.44
N LEU A 145 10.06 -0.26 -5.85
CA LEU A 145 9.60 0.01 -7.21
C LEU A 145 10.72 -0.17 -8.24
N GLN A 146 11.94 0.30 -7.93
CA GLN A 146 13.11 0.07 -8.78
C GLN A 146 13.40 -1.42 -8.99
N ARG A 147 13.35 -2.23 -7.92
CA ARG A 147 13.55 -3.69 -8.01
C ARG A 147 12.51 -4.35 -8.90
N ARG A 148 11.23 -3.97 -8.79
CA ARG A 148 10.15 -4.57 -9.58
C ARG A 148 10.24 -4.22 -11.06
N CYS A 149 10.55 -2.97 -11.40
CA CYS A 149 10.82 -2.63 -12.81
C CYS A 149 12.08 -3.34 -13.32
N GLY A 150 13.12 -3.49 -12.51
CA GLY A 150 14.30 -4.30 -12.86
C GLY A 150 13.97 -5.77 -13.16
N GLN A 151 13.10 -6.39 -12.35
CA GLN A 151 12.60 -7.75 -12.59
C GLN A 151 11.76 -7.84 -13.87
N GLY A 152 10.94 -6.82 -14.16
CA GLY A 152 10.19 -6.70 -15.40
C GLY A 152 11.11 -6.68 -16.63
N LYS A 153 12.24 -5.96 -16.56
CA LYS A 153 13.26 -5.95 -17.62
C LYS A 153 13.85 -7.35 -17.88
N ALA A 154 14.20 -8.07 -16.82
CA ALA A 154 14.72 -9.43 -16.94
C ALA A 154 13.70 -10.38 -17.58
N SER A 155 12.43 -10.27 -17.19
CA SER A 155 11.34 -11.09 -17.72
C SER A 155 11.10 -10.83 -19.21
N ALA A 156 11.11 -9.56 -19.63
CA ALA A 156 11.00 -9.17 -21.04
C ALA A 156 12.15 -9.75 -21.89
N SER A 157 13.39 -9.74 -21.37
CA SER A 157 14.55 -10.29 -22.09
C SER A 157 14.51 -11.82 -22.25
N GLN A 158 13.91 -12.56 -21.31
CA GLN A 158 13.78 -14.01 -21.38
C GLN A 158 12.74 -14.45 -22.42
N GLY A 159 11.67 -13.67 -22.61
CA GLY A 159 10.66 -13.92 -23.65
C GLY A 159 11.23 -13.84 -25.07
N SER A 160 12.16 -12.90 -25.33
CA SER A 160 12.82 -12.79 -26.64
C SER A 160 13.96 -13.80 -26.84
N ALA A 161 14.59 -14.30 -25.76
CA ALA A 161 15.67 -15.29 -25.85
C ALA A 161 15.18 -16.72 -26.19
N ALA A 162 13.89 -17.00 -26.02
CA ALA A 162 13.29 -18.29 -26.40
C ALA A 162 13.16 -18.50 -27.93
N ALA A 163 13.54 -17.51 -28.75
CA ALA A 163 13.54 -17.58 -30.21
C ALA A 163 14.95 -17.58 -30.84
N GLN A 164 16.01 -17.90 -30.08
CA GLN A 164 17.34 -18.12 -30.65
C GLN A 164 17.59 -19.63 -30.88
N PRO A 165 17.92 -20.06 -32.12
CA PRO A 165 18.29 -21.44 -32.37
C PRO A 165 19.60 -21.76 -31.65
N GLN A 166 19.61 -22.90 -30.97
CA GLN A 166 20.75 -23.46 -30.26
C GLN A 166 21.94 -23.64 -31.20
N GLY A 167 22.90 -22.71 -31.13
CA GLY A 167 24.26 -22.89 -31.62
C GLY A 167 25.11 -23.49 -30.52
N SER A 168 25.27 -24.81 -30.55
CA SER A 168 26.13 -25.62 -29.70
C SER A 168 27.60 -25.21 -29.78
N GLN A 169 28.23 -24.84 -28.66
CA GLN A 169 29.67 -25.09 -28.41
C GLN A 169 29.94 -25.42 -26.92
N SER A 170 29.96 -26.73 -26.66
CA SER A 170 30.87 -27.44 -25.76
C SER A 170 32.32 -26.96 -25.99
N SER A 171 33.31 -26.93 -25.09
CA SER A 171 33.57 -27.56 -23.80
C SER A 171 34.85 -26.93 -23.22
N ALA A 172 34.96 -26.90 -21.89
CA ALA A 172 36.14 -27.17 -21.06
C ALA A 172 37.56 -26.76 -21.53
N GLN A 173 38.20 -25.88 -20.74
CA GLN A 173 39.53 -26.08 -20.12
C GLN A 173 39.83 -24.85 -19.24
N GLN A 174 39.80 -24.95 -17.91
CA GLN A 174 40.84 -25.53 -17.03
C GLN A 174 42.05 -24.61 -16.89
N GLY A 175 42.38 -24.26 -15.64
CA GLY A 175 43.73 -23.89 -15.26
C GLY A 175 43.86 -22.61 -14.46
N ARG A 176 44.03 -22.79 -13.15
CA ARG A 176 44.75 -21.89 -12.23
C ARG A 176 45.86 -21.10 -12.92
N GLU A 177 45.89 -19.78 -12.68
CA GLU A 177 47.11 -19.07 -12.29
C GLU A 177 46.75 -17.98 -11.28
N GLN A 178 47.00 -18.28 -10.00
CA GLN A 178 47.35 -17.27 -9.00
C GLN A 178 48.86 -17.15 -9.06
N SER A 179 49.39 -15.98 -9.41
CA SER A 179 50.78 -15.65 -9.09
C SER A 179 50.92 -14.14 -8.94
N CYS A 180 51.38 -13.78 -7.75
CA CYS A 180 51.66 -12.44 -7.27
C CYS A 180 52.87 -11.87 -8.03
N ILE A 181 52.77 -10.64 -8.56
CA ILE A 181 53.95 -9.78 -8.65
C ILE A 181 53.61 -8.39 -8.14
N SER A 182 54.33 -8.08 -7.06
CA SER A 182 54.46 -6.82 -6.37
C SER A 182 55.14 -5.75 -7.23
N SER A 183 54.94 -4.50 -6.81
CA SER A 183 55.78 -3.32 -7.02
C SER A 183 55.60 -2.52 -8.32
N GLY A 184 55.30 -1.22 -8.14
CA GLY A 184 55.34 -0.23 -9.20
C GLY A 184 54.35 0.92 -8.98
N GLY A 185 54.62 1.78 -8.01
CA GLY A 185 53.87 3.03 -7.87
C GLY A 185 54.09 3.93 -9.08
N CYS A 186 53.01 4.47 -9.63
CA CYS A 186 53.04 5.70 -10.41
C CYS A 186 51.71 6.41 -10.19
N GLY A 187 51.78 7.53 -9.48
CA GLY A 187 50.60 8.32 -9.14
C GLY A 187 50.05 9.02 -10.36
N GLN A 188 48.72 9.11 -10.43
CA GLN A 188 48.07 10.30 -10.98
C GLN A 188 46.91 10.69 -10.06
N LYS A 189 47.12 11.82 -9.39
CA LYS A 189 46.06 12.70 -8.93
C LYS A 189 45.35 13.25 -10.16
N THR A 190 44.04 13.10 -10.24
CA THR A 190 43.19 14.10 -10.91
C THR A 190 41.95 14.32 -10.06
N GLN A 191 41.93 15.51 -9.47
CA GLN A 191 40.71 16.19 -9.04
C GLN A 191 39.78 16.32 -10.24
N ILE A 192 38.49 16.06 -10.06
CA ILE A 192 37.45 16.73 -10.83
C ILE A 192 36.53 17.44 -9.85
N GLU A 193 36.40 18.73 -10.11
CA GLU A 193 35.87 19.82 -9.31
C GLU A 193 34.44 19.66 -8.81
N ARG A 194 34.24 20.19 -7.60
CA ARG A 194 33.02 20.87 -7.18
C ARG A 194 32.90 22.22 -7.93
N ARG A 195 31.80 22.40 -8.67
CA ARG A 195 31.06 23.68 -8.78
C ARG A 195 29.59 23.32 -8.48
N GLN A 196 29.04 23.72 -7.32
CA GLN A 196 28.32 24.99 -7.11
C GLN A 196 27.36 25.28 -8.28
N GLY A 197 26.05 25.29 -8.14
CA GLY A 197 25.28 25.97 -7.09
C GLY A 197 24.54 27.14 -7.75
N HIS A 198 23.27 26.92 -8.09
CA HIS A 198 22.26 27.94 -8.42
C HIS A 198 20.92 27.26 -8.06
N ALA A 199 20.20 27.55 -6.97
CA ALA A 199 19.62 28.83 -6.53
C ALA A 199 18.67 29.43 -7.58
N TRP A 200 17.39 29.08 -7.47
CA TRP A 200 16.18 29.80 -7.92
C TRP A 200 15.04 29.16 -7.08
N GLN A 201 14.58 29.70 -5.95
CA GLN A 201 13.90 30.96 -5.63
C GLN A 201 12.57 31.17 -6.37
N GLU A 202 11.57 31.45 -5.54
CA GLU A 202 10.13 31.53 -5.72
C GLU A 202 9.67 32.52 -6.80
N GLU A 203 8.58 32.16 -7.49
CA GLU A 203 7.39 33.00 -7.69
C GLU A 203 6.12 32.13 -7.60
#